data_AF-A0A6V7KX88-F1
#
_entry.id   AF-A0A6V7KX88-F1
#
_cell.length_a   1.000
_cell.length_b   1.000
_cell.length_c   1.000
_cell.angle_alpha   90.00
_cell.angle_beta   90.00
_cell.angle_gamma   90.00
#
_symmetry.space_group_name_H-M   'P 1'
#
loop_
_entity.id
_entity.type
_entity.pdbx_description
1 polymer ?
#
loop_
_entity_poly.entity_id
_entity_poly.type
_entity_poly.pdbx_seq_one_letter_code
_entity_poly.pdbx_strand_id
1 'polypeptide(L)'
;VISKEWKGFTGKPIEDVINIGIGGSDLGPYMVTEALKPYHVGPRVHFVSNIDGTHIAETLKKLNPETALFIIASKTFTTQETITNATSAKLWLLEHLKD
;
A
#
# COMPACT_ATOMS: atom_id res chain seq x y z
N VAL A 1 10.37 6.48 8.05
CA VAL A 1 9.29 5.46 8.25
C VAL A 1 9.66 4.48 9.36
N ILE A 2 10.78 3.75 9.25
CA ILE A 2 11.23 2.80 10.30
C ILE A 2 11.51 3.51 11.64
N SER A 3 12.11 4.70 11.62
CA SER A 3 12.31 5.56 12.81
C SER A 3 11.02 6.11 13.43
N LYS A 4 9.85 5.84 12.81
CA LYS A 4 8.53 6.37 13.21
C LYS A 4 8.42 7.91 13.18
N GLU A 5 9.40 8.62 12.61
CA GLU A 5 9.37 10.09 12.43
C GLU A 5 8.39 10.52 11.35
N TRP A 6 8.23 9.71 10.28
CA TRP A 6 7.19 9.96 9.28
C TRP A 6 5.82 9.63 9.87
N LYS A 7 4.95 10.63 9.92
CA LYS A 7 3.59 10.53 10.47
C LYS A 7 2.55 10.60 9.35
N GLY A 8 1.42 9.93 9.56
CA GLY A 8 0.21 10.11 8.78
C GLY A 8 -0.45 11.45 9.08
N PHE A 9 -1.56 11.72 8.39
CA PHE A 9 -2.29 12.99 8.47
C PHE A 9 -2.65 13.41 9.91
N THR A 10 -3.01 12.45 10.77
CA THR A 10 -3.39 12.69 12.17
C THR A 10 -2.21 12.70 13.15
N GLY A 11 -0.97 12.68 12.67
CA GLY A 11 0.23 12.66 13.50
C GLY A 11 0.63 11.26 14.01
N LYS A 12 -0.15 10.21 13.72
CA LYS A 12 0.18 8.82 14.08
C LYS A 12 1.31 8.28 13.20
N PRO A 13 2.26 7.47 13.73
CA PRO A 13 3.32 6.90 12.92
C PRO A 13 2.78 5.82 11.96
N ILE A 14 3.43 5.66 10.81
CA ILE A 14 3.06 4.62 9.83
C ILE A 14 3.24 3.21 10.41
N GLU A 15 2.25 2.36 10.19
CA GLU A 15 2.25 0.95 10.61
C GLU A 15 2.13 -0.03 9.45
N ASP A 16 1.48 0.38 8.35
CA ASP A 16 1.24 -0.43 7.17
C ASP A 16 1.76 0.29 5.93
N VAL A 17 2.45 -0.46 5.07
CA VAL A 17 2.90 -0.03 3.75
C VAL A 17 2.23 -0.91 2.71
N ILE A 18 1.60 -0.28 1.73
CA ILE A 18 0.82 -0.94 0.69
C ILE A 18 1.45 -0.61 -0.65
N ASN A 19 2.05 -1.62 -1.30
CA ASN A 19 2.53 -1.52 -2.67
C ASN A 19 1.37 -1.77 -3.64
N ILE A 20 1.07 -0.80 -4.49
CA ILE A 20 0.10 -0.93 -5.58
C ILE A 20 0.87 -0.93 -6.90
N GLY A 21 0.92 -2.07 -7.57
CA GLY A 21 1.69 -2.26 -8.79
C GLY A 21 1.41 -3.63 -9.37
N ILE A 22 1.68 -3.84 -10.66
CA ILE A 22 1.48 -5.15 -11.30
C ILE A 22 2.75 -5.61 -12.03
N GLY A 23 2.87 -6.92 -12.24
CA GLY A 23 3.97 -7.54 -12.96
C GLY A 23 5.32 -7.26 -12.30
N GLY A 24 6.26 -6.67 -13.03
CA GLY A 24 7.58 -6.32 -12.50
C GLY A 24 7.55 -5.30 -11.35
N SER A 25 6.46 -4.53 -11.22
CA SER A 25 6.27 -3.55 -10.14
C SER A 25 5.69 -4.17 -8.86
N ASP A 26 5.48 -5.50 -8.85
CA ASP A 26 4.87 -6.24 -7.75
C ASP A 26 5.67 -7.50 -7.38
N LEU A 27 5.92 -8.37 -8.37
CA LEU A 27 6.51 -9.69 -8.16
C LEU A 27 7.88 -9.65 -7.49
N GLY A 28 8.75 -8.72 -7.91
CA GLY A 28 10.09 -8.55 -7.33
C GLY A 28 10.01 -8.11 -5.87
N PRO A 29 9.35 -6.97 -5.57
CA PRO A 29 9.10 -6.54 -4.20
C PRO A 29 8.47 -7.61 -3.31
N TYR A 30 7.40 -8.27 -3.76
CA TYR A 30 6.71 -9.32 -3.01
C TYR A 30 7.62 -10.51 -2.70
N MET A 31 8.35 -10.99 -3.72
CA MET A 31 9.24 -12.14 -3.56
C MET A 31 10.35 -11.87 -2.54
N VAL A 32 11.00 -10.71 -2.61
CA VAL A 32 12.12 -10.40 -1.71
C VAL A 32 11.63 -10.17 -0.28
N THR A 33 10.48 -9.51 -0.08
CA THR A 33 9.94 -9.31 1.27
C THR A 33 9.49 -10.61 1.93
N GLU A 34 8.92 -11.55 1.18
CA GLU A 34 8.61 -12.88 1.72
C GLU A 34 9.88 -13.71 1.96
N ALA A 35 10.85 -13.71 1.05
CA ALA A 35 12.10 -14.45 1.21
C ALA A 35 12.93 -13.96 2.42
N LEU A 36 12.90 -12.66 2.70
CA LEU A 36 13.64 -12.03 3.80
C LEU A 36 12.77 -11.73 5.04
N LYS A 37 11.59 -12.35 5.14
CA LYS A 37 10.66 -12.17 6.26
C LYS A 37 11.28 -12.31 7.66
N PRO A 38 12.25 -13.22 7.92
CA PRO A 38 12.93 -13.28 9.22
C PRO A 38 13.68 -12.01 9.63
N TYR A 39 14.05 -11.16 8.66
CA TYR A 39 14.78 -9.91 8.89
C TYR A 39 13.85 -8.69 8.97
N HIS A 40 12.54 -8.90 8.92
CA HIS A 40 11.55 -7.83 8.90
C HIS A 40 11.44 -7.15 10.27
N VAL A 41 11.67 -5.84 10.31
CA VAL A 41 11.58 -4.99 11.52
C VAL A 41 10.39 -4.03 11.49
N GLY A 42 9.45 -4.23 10.56
CA GLY A 42 8.32 -3.34 10.30
C GLY A 42 8.62 -2.20 9.32
N PRO A 43 7.60 -1.45 8.86
CA PRO A 43 6.14 -1.63 9.02
C PRO A 43 5.59 -2.88 8.31
N ARG A 44 4.35 -3.29 8.61
CA ARG A 44 3.66 -4.39 7.89
C ARG A 44 3.58 -4.05 6.40
N VAL A 45 3.79 -5.04 5.53
CA VAL A 45 3.79 -4.84 4.07
C VAL A 45 2.65 -5.60 3.42
N HIS A 46 1.97 -4.95 2.48
CA HIS A 46 0.85 -5.47 1.71
C HIS A 46 1.07 -5.20 0.23
N PHE A 47 0.60 -6.09 -0.64
CA PHE A 47 0.81 -6.02 -2.09
C PHE A 47 -0.54 -6.13 -2.80
N VAL A 48 -0.85 -5.15 -3.64
CA VAL A 48 -2.09 -5.08 -4.43
C VAL A 48 -1.73 -4.94 -5.90
N SER A 49 -2.02 -5.97 -6.68
CA SER A 49 -1.63 -6.03 -8.09
C SER A 49 -2.76 -6.33 -9.05
N ASN A 50 -3.63 -7.26 -8.70
CA ASN A 50 -4.79 -7.62 -9.53
C ASN A 50 -5.77 -6.45 -9.70
N ILE A 51 -6.36 -6.32 -10.89
CA ILE A 51 -7.43 -5.32 -11.19
C ILE A 51 -8.78 -5.73 -10.60
N ASP A 52 -8.96 -7.00 -10.22
CA ASP A 52 -10.12 -7.43 -9.46
C ASP A 52 -10.25 -6.60 -8.18
N GLY A 53 -11.32 -5.80 -8.10
CA GLY A 53 -11.61 -4.90 -6.99
C GLY A 53 -11.67 -5.59 -5.63
N THR A 54 -11.87 -6.92 -5.61
CA THR A 54 -11.81 -7.73 -4.40
C THR A 54 -10.45 -7.62 -3.72
N HIS A 55 -9.36 -7.57 -4.48
CA HIS A 55 -8.01 -7.58 -3.90
C HIS A 55 -7.73 -6.31 -3.09
N ILE A 56 -8.02 -5.14 -3.67
CA ILE A 56 -7.89 -3.86 -2.96
C ILE A 56 -8.89 -3.78 -1.81
N ALA A 57 -10.16 -4.19 -2.01
CA ALA A 57 -11.19 -4.12 -0.98
C ALA A 57 -10.83 -4.97 0.26
N GLU A 58 -10.39 -6.21 0.08
CA GLU A 58 -10.00 -7.09 1.18
C GLU A 58 -8.72 -6.63 1.89
N THR A 59 -7.83 -5.95 1.16
CA THR A 59 -6.65 -5.32 1.76
C THR A 59 -7.07 -4.14 2.63
N LEU A 60 -7.85 -3.20 2.08
CA LEU A 60 -8.29 -1.97 2.77
C LEU A 60 -9.10 -2.25 4.05
N LYS A 61 -9.92 -3.31 4.08
CA LYS A 61 -10.68 -3.73 5.27
C LYS A 61 -9.82 -3.99 6.51
N LYS A 62 -8.53 -4.29 6.33
CA LYS A 62 -7.59 -4.63 7.41
C LYS A 62 -6.74 -3.45 7.86
N LEU A 63 -6.86 -2.30 7.20
CA LEU A 63 -5.95 -1.16 7.38
C LEU A 63 -6.60 -0.04 8.20
N ASN A 64 -5.76 0.71 8.91
CA ASN A 64 -6.15 1.98 9.51
C ASN A 64 -5.71 3.13 8.57
N PRO A 65 -6.64 3.96 8.06
CA PRO A 65 -6.32 5.05 7.15
C PRO A 65 -5.36 6.09 7.75
N GLU A 66 -5.33 6.25 9.07
CA GLU A 66 -4.44 7.19 9.76
C GLU A 66 -2.97 6.76 9.76
N THR A 67 -2.69 5.47 9.55
CA THR A 67 -1.35 4.87 9.67
C THR A 67 -0.91 4.10 8.42
N ALA A 68 -1.68 4.20 7.33
CA ALA A 68 -1.42 3.54 6.06
C ALA A 68 -0.58 4.43 5.13
N LEU A 69 0.49 3.87 4.56
CA LEU A 69 1.31 4.48 3.52
C LEU A 69 1.16 3.71 2.21
N PHE A 70 0.71 4.38 1.15
CA PHE A 70 0.58 3.78 -0.18
C PHE A 70 1.78 4.13 -1.06
N ILE A 71 2.33 3.12 -1.74
CA ILE A 71 3.37 3.24 -2.76
C ILE A 71 2.76 2.84 -4.09
N ILE A 72 2.67 3.79 -5.03
CA ILE A 72 2.13 3.53 -6.38
C ILE A 72 3.30 3.20 -7.31
N ALA A 73 3.49 1.92 -7.60
CA ALA A 73 4.59 1.39 -8.40
C ALA A 73 4.11 1.07 -9.82
N SER A 74 4.47 1.92 -10.79
CA SER A 74 4.27 1.66 -12.21
C SER A 74 5.34 2.38 -13.03
N LYS A 75 5.98 1.66 -13.95
CA LYS A 75 6.99 2.22 -14.85
C LYS A 75 6.44 3.36 -15.71
N THR A 76 5.23 3.21 -16.24
CA THR A 76 4.63 4.20 -17.13
C THR A 76 3.70 5.15 -16.40
N PHE A 77 3.30 4.82 -15.17
CA PHE A 77 2.28 5.53 -14.40
C PHE A 77 0.94 5.68 -15.12
N THR A 78 0.70 4.79 -16.10
CA THR A 78 -0.53 4.73 -16.91
C THR A 78 -1.11 3.33 -16.97
N THR A 79 -0.47 2.35 -16.33
CA THR A 79 -0.95 0.96 -16.24
C THR A 79 -2.35 0.93 -15.63
N GLN A 80 -3.32 0.38 -16.35
CA GLN A 80 -4.74 0.47 -16.00
C GLN A 80 -5.02 -0.15 -14.63
N GLU A 81 -4.47 -1.33 -14.36
CA GLU A 81 -4.64 -2.05 -13.10
C GLU A 81 -4.10 -1.23 -11.92
N THR A 82 -2.88 -0.70 -12.05
CA THR A 82 -2.23 0.12 -11.01
C THR A 82 -3.01 1.41 -10.75
N ILE A 83 -3.41 2.15 -11.79
CA ILE A 83 -4.11 3.43 -11.63
C ILE A 83 -5.52 3.24 -11.10
N THR A 84 -6.21 2.16 -11.50
CA THR A 84 -7.53 1.82 -10.96
C THR A 84 -7.44 1.56 -9.45
N ASN A 85 -6.51 0.69 -9.02
CA ASN A 85 -6.31 0.41 -7.60
C ASN A 85 -5.83 1.64 -6.80
N ALA A 86 -4.93 2.45 -7.37
CA ALA A 86 -4.46 3.68 -6.75
C ALA A 86 -5.60 4.69 -6.55
N THR A 87 -6.51 4.80 -7.52
CA THR A 87 -7.69 5.65 -7.43
C THR A 87 -8.64 5.16 -6.34
N SER A 88 -8.90 3.85 -6.27
CA SER A 88 -9.71 3.25 -5.20
C SER A 88 -9.11 3.51 -3.81
N ALA A 89 -7.79 3.33 -3.65
CA ALA A 89 -7.10 3.60 -2.39
C ALA A 89 -7.17 5.09 -1.99
N LYS A 90 -7.03 6.01 -2.96
CA LYS A 90 -7.16 7.45 -2.73
C LYS A 90 -8.57 7.81 -2.27
N LEU A 91 -9.60 7.32 -2.96
CA LEU A 91 -10.99 7.57 -2.59
C LEU A 91 -11.29 7.06 -1.19
N TRP A 92 -10.83 5.85 -0.87
CA TRP A 92 -10.94 5.29 0.47
C TRP A 92 -10.29 6.17 1.54
N LEU A 93 -9.06 6.66 1.31
CA LEU A 93 -8.40 7.57 2.25
C LEU A 93 -9.21 8.86 2.47
N LEU A 94 -9.70 9.49 1.40
CA LEU A 94 -10.46 10.75 1.47
C LEU A 94 -11.83 10.58 2.14
N GLU A 95 -12.43 9.38 2.03
CA GLU A 95 -13.70 9.08 2.70
C GLU A 95 -13.53 8.96 4.22
N HIS A 96 -12.39 8.42 4.68
CA HIS A 96 -12.14 8.12 6.09
C HIS A 96 -11.35 9.22 6.82
N LEU A 97 -10.48 9.94 6.12
CA LEU A 97 -9.73 11.08 6.63
C LEU A 97 -10.44 12.36 6.19
N LYS A 98 -11.43 12.77 6.98
CA LYS A 98 -12.07 14.09 6.85
C LYS A 98 -11.33 15.07 7.75
N ASP A 99 -11.27 16.33 7.31
CA ASP A 99 -10.78 17.46 8.11
C ASP A 99 -11.55 17.61 9.43
#